data_AF-A0A346MVA2-F1
#
_entry.id   AF-A0A346MVA2-F1
#
_cell.length_a   1.000
_cell.length_b   1.000
_cell.length_c   1.000
_cell.angle_alpha   90.00
_cell.angle_beta   90.00
_cell.angle_gamma   90.00
#
_symmetry.space_group_name_H-M   'P 1'
#
loop_
_entity.id
_entity.type
_entity.pdbx_description
1 polymer ?
#
loop_
_entity_poly.entity_id
_entity_poly.type
_entity_poly.pdbx_seq_one_letter_code
_entity_poly.pdbx_strand_id
1 'polypeptide(L)'
;MQIRALGRTLLAAVIFSTVTVSALAADAVCPTTPPQVGYQPTGVDYAMYSLAIPKDHEACSMSVTGRGDGRRLVVTPNVSNAAMSCPDMFAWKLFVEVILDGWWTRWGDESQNWPDKPYPLCGSNQQPGVAVRCCKPGSKSNDPEHCPTFPGASRAASRSTRVQALSGPASERVRRLRPSFMPELHGATRGLMLAAPGRGAEPAVDPESPGRVIRQDNNELTVRNQVFQDFLFRNNLYNADGVKTVFDRAAANIPANAPYYKASQASFGDGQASNISRIDFPPSAIMIKSNWVLPAVAQRLGIKEDPRYPFVKKLMDNGSKQDIYWLVAFHVSSKDVPNWIWATFEHASMLGRCDMTGCNDSYGYDSADKNRPAGTASNYVAPHTRCDNLVQDSTVFARNLPYEPEAIRAGLKAVFDASGVGTRPAADSSEPSVSDLAWRSYRLKGAQVDFTDATGRPTILGNSITEAGFVNGSSCITCHARAGSDELGPFHPMKDRGVFPLGVFINEMSDYGYGLSARGTPNPAWYTESNSPPRLRVLQTDFIWGFLNARPLGQAQ
;
A
#
# COMPACT_ATOMS: atom_id res chain seq x y z
N MET A 1 -65.15 -66.38 -21.47
CA MET A 1 -65.08 -66.98 -20.12
C MET A 1 -65.56 -65.92 -19.14
N GLN A 2 -66.67 -66.20 -18.45
CA GLN A 2 -67.30 -65.29 -17.49
C GLN A 2 -66.38 -65.05 -16.29
N ILE A 3 -66.47 -63.87 -15.65
CA ILE A 3 -66.93 -63.70 -14.25
C ILE A 3 -66.97 -62.20 -13.88
N ARG A 4 -68.05 -61.85 -13.16
CA ARG A 4 -68.44 -60.58 -12.51
C ARG A 4 -67.30 -60.08 -11.57
N ALA A 5 -67.21 -58.84 -11.08
CA ALA A 5 -68.22 -57.91 -10.62
C ALA A 5 -67.55 -56.57 -10.18
N LEU A 6 -68.41 -55.54 -10.02
CA LEU A 6 -68.37 -54.47 -9.02
C LEU A 6 -67.35 -53.33 -9.15
N GLY A 7 -67.87 -52.10 -9.29
CA GLY A 7 -67.19 -50.93 -8.71
C GLY A 7 -67.48 -49.55 -9.30
N ARG A 8 -68.69 -49.03 -9.10
CA ARG A 8 -69.02 -47.61 -8.79
C ARG A 8 -68.59 -46.49 -9.75
N THR A 9 -69.62 -45.95 -10.39
CA THR A 9 -69.96 -44.54 -10.67
C THR A 9 -69.03 -43.45 -10.11
N LEU A 10 -68.59 -42.51 -10.96
CA LEU A 10 -68.42 -41.12 -10.53
C LEU A 10 -68.87 -40.14 -11.62
N LEU A 11 -69.82 -39.30 -11.22
CA LEU A 11 -70.43 -38.20 -11.96
C LEU A 11 -69.46 -37.00 -11.99
N ALA A 12 -69.51 -36.26 -13.09
CA ALA A 12 -68.78 -35.01 -13.29
C ALA A 12 -69.17 -33.94 -12.24
N ALA A 13 -68.16 -33.25 -11.70
CA ALA A 13 -68.31 -31.95 -11.06
C ALA A 13 -67.16 -31.06 -11.52
N VAL A 14 -67.53 -30.00 -12.25
CA VAL A 14 -66.66 -28.92 -12.71
C VAL A 14 -66.19 -28.15 -11.48
N ILE A 15 -64.89 -28.19 -11.19
CA ILE A 15 -64.25 -27.34 -10.18
C ILE A 15 -63.57 -26.19 -10.94
N PHE A 16 -64.13 -24.99 -10.81
CA PHE A 16 -63.48 -23.74 -11.16
C PHE A 16 -62.35 -23.49 -10.15
N SER A 17 -61.11 -23.79 -10.53
CA SER A 17 -59.93 -23.41 -9.74
C SER A 17 -59.67 -21.91 -9.91
N THR A 18 -60.12 -21.12 -8.95
CA THR A 18 -59.62 -19.75 -8.77
C THR A 18 -58.14 -19.83 -8.41
N VAL A 19 -57.27 -19.57 -9.37
CA VAL A 19 -55.85 -19.31 -9.11
C VAL A 19 -55.79 -17.95 -8.39
N THR A 20 -55.76 -17.98 -7.07
CA THR A 20 -55.32 -16.83 -6.28
C THR A 20 -53.84 -16.64 -6.60
N VAL A 21 -53.54 -15.71 -7.51
CA VAL A 21 -52.21 -15.12 -7.61
C VAL A 21 -52.04 -14.33 -6.33
N SER A 22 -51.53 -14.99 -5.29
CA SER A 22 -50.91 -14.30 -4.17
C SER A 22 -49.73 -13.55 -4.78
N ALA A 23 -49.95 -12.27 -5.09
CA ALA A 23 -48.85 -11.34 -5.26
C ALA A 23 -48.10 -11.38 -3.93
N LEU A 24 -47.05 -12.19 -3.86
CA LEU A 24 -45.97 -11.96 -2.93
C LEU A 24 -45.55 -10.53 -3.24
N ALA A 25 -45.96 -9.59 -2.39
CA ALA A 25 -45.32 -8.29 -2.34
C ALA A 25 -43.84 -8.61 -2.17
N ALA A 26 -43.08 -8.42 -3.24
CA ALA A 26 -41.64 -8.43 -3.13
C ALA A 26 -41.35 -7.30 -2.15
N ASP A 27 -40.96 -7.65 -0.92
CA ASP A 27 -40.45 -6.66 0.02
C ASP A 27 -39.39 -5.87 -0.73
N ALA A 28 -39.58 -4.56 -0.85
CA ALA A 28 -38.69 -3.71 -1.62
C ALA A 28 -37.26 -3.93 -1.10
N VAL A 29 -36.35 -4.32 -2.00
CA VAL A 29 -34.94 -4.59 -1.64
C VAL A 29 -34.31 -3.33 -1.06
N CYS A 30 -34.79 -2.16 -1.49
CA CYS A 30 -34.53 -0.88 -0.88
C CYS A 30 -35.74 -0.29 -0.14
N PRO A 31 -35.64 -0.02 1.17
CA PRO A 31 -36.65 0.80 1.83
C PRO A 31 -36.56 2.25 1.32
N THR A 32 -37.68 2.79 0.81
CA THR A 32 -37.80 4.21 0.38
C THR A 32 -37.81 5.21 1.54
N THR A 33 -37.65 4.72 2.77
CA THR A 33 -37.67 5.48 4.02
C THR A 33 -36.62 4.91 4.97
N PRO A 34 -35.87 5.73 5.73
CA PRO A 34 -34.98 5.23 6.76
C PRO A 34 -35.77 4.32 7.72
N PRO A 35 -35.27 3.12 8.08
CA PRO A 35 -36.00 2.25 8.99
C PRO A 35 -36.13 2.96 10.33
N GLN A 36 -37.36 3.34 10.69
CA GLN A 36 -37.65 3.90 12.00
C GLN A 36 -37.57 2.83 13.10
N VAL A 37 -37.54 1.54 12.80
CA VAL A 37 -37.21 0.45 13.75
C VAL A 37 -36.71 -0.77 12.96
N GLY A 38 -35.53 -1.31 13.32
CA GLY A 38 -35.01 -2.59 12.83
C GLY A 38 -34.15 -2.51 11.55
N TYR A 39 -32.83 -2.47 11.71
CA TYR A 39 -31.89 -2.64 10.59
C TYR A 39 -32.00 -4.06 10.02
N GLN A 40 -32.26 -4.18 8.71
CA GLN A 40 -32.23 -5.44 7.96
C GLN A 40 -31.00 -5.47 7.06
N PRO A 41 -30.10 -6.46 7.19
CA PRO A 41 -28.90 -6.53 6.36
C PRO A 41 -29.23 -6.74 4.87
N THR A 42 -28.53 -6.01 4.01
CA THR A 42 -28.58 -6.11 2.55
C THR A 42 -27.59 -7.16 2.02
N GLY A 43 -27.66 -7.47 0.72
CA GLY A 43 -26.66 -8.33 0.07
C GLY A 43 -25.22 -7.78 0.18
N VAL A 44 -25.06 -6.46 0.15
CA VAL A 44 -23.76 -5.80 0.38
C VAL A 44 -23.27 -6.06 1.79
N ASP A 45 -24.16 -5.93 2.79
CA ASP A 45 -23.80 -6.15 4.20
C ASP A 45 -23.33 -7.60 4.44
N TYR A 46 -24.02 -8.59 3.86
CA TYR A 46 -23.58 -9.98 3.94
C TYR A 46 -22.23 -10.21 3.26
N ALA A 47 -21.97 -9.60 2.10
CA ALA A 47 -20.69 -9.73 1.40
C ALA A 47 -19.52 -9.09 2.17
N MET A 48 -19.78 -7.98 2.85
CA MET A 48 -18.81 -7.21 3.63
C MET A 48 -18.61 -7.76 5.05
N TYR A 49 -19.50 -8.62 5.56
CA TYR A 49 -19.47 -9.12 6.93
C TYR A 49 -18.10 -9.64 7.39
N SER A 50 -17.42 -10.48 6.59
CA SER A 50 -16.10 -11.00 6.97
C SER A 50 -14.99 -9.93 6.99
N LEU A 51 -15.18 -8.80 6.29
CA LEU A 51 -14.23 -7.68 6.32
C LEU A 51 -14.34 -6.87 7.62
N ALA A 52 -15.45 -6.99 8.34
CA ALA A 52 -15.70 -6.31 9.61
C ALA A 52 -15.11 -7.02 10.84
N ILE A 53 -14.53 -8.22 10.68
CA ILE A 53 -13.93 -8.99 11.79
C ILE A 53 -12.86 -8.13 12.49
N PRO A 54 -12.94 -7.92 13.82
CA PRO A 54 -11.88 -7.26 14.59
C PRO A 54 -10.53 -7.95 14.35
N LYS A 55 -9.50 -7.16 14.06
CA LYS A 55 -8.18 -7.70 13.70
C LYS A 55 -7.28 -7.92 14.90
N ASP A 56 -7.45 -7.12 15.95
CA ASP A 56 -6.73 -7.28 17.21
C ASP A 56 -7.45 -8.23 18.16
N HIS A 57 -6.66 -8.97 18.94
CA HIS A 57 -7.16 -9.63 20.14
C HIS A 57 -7.65 -8.58 21.17
N GLU A 58 -8.70 -8.87 21.93
CA GLU A 58 -9.30 -7.92 22.89
C GLU A 58 -8.33 -7.42 23.98
N ALA A 59 -7.33 -8.24 24.31
CA ALA A 59 -6.30 -7.90 25.29
C ALA A 59 -5.21 -6.95 24.73
N CYS A 60 -5.17 -6.70 23.41
CA CYS A 60 -4.14 -5.88 22.80
C CYS A 60 -4.20 -4.44 23.34
N SER A 61 -3.15 -4.03 24.05
CA SER A 61 -2.95 -2.64 24.42
C SER A 61 -1.50 -2.24 24.28
N MET A 62 -1.25 -0.94 24.11
CA MET A 62 0.08 -0.38 24.15
C MET A 62 0.10 0.88 25.02
N SER A 63 1.26 1.14 25.59
CA SER A 63 1.52 2.32 26.40
C SER A 63 2.88 2.91 26.04
N VAL A 64 3.12 4.14 26.49
CA VAL A 64 4.42 4.79 26.34
C VAL A 64 5.14 4.75 27.70
N THR A 65 6.36 4.25 27.69
CA THR A 65 7.26 4.25 28.86
C THR A 65 8.46 5.16 28.59
N GLY A 66 9.16 5.59 29.65
CA GLY A 66 10.28 6.53 29.53
C GLY A 66 9.85 8.00 29.36
N ARG A 67 10.83 8.90 29.21
CA ARG A 67 10.62 10.35 29.03
C ARG A 67 11.62 10.93 28.02
N GLY A 68 11.27 12.05 27.39
CA GLY A 68 12.14 12.72 26.41
C GLY A 68 12.52 11.82 25.24
N ASP A 69 13.80 11.74 24.92
CA ASP A 69 14.34 10.90 23.83
C ASP A 69 14.37 9.40 24.19
N GLY A 70 14.17 9.05 25.47
CA GLY A 70 14.10 7.66 25.94
C GLY A 70 12.71 7.04 25.89
N ARG A 71 11.74 7.69 25.23
CA ARG A 71 10.35 7.17 25.13
C ARG A 71 10.30 5.92 24.26
N ARG A 72 9.56 4.91 24.73
CA ARG A 72 9.37 3.63 24.04
C ARG A 72 7.93 3.19 24.13
N LEU A 73 7.40 2.69 23.01
CA LEU A 73 6.09 2.05 22.98
C LEU A 73 6.24 0.62 23.47
N VAL A 74 5.41 0.22 24.42
CA VAL A 74 5.43 -1.10 25.04
C VAL A 74 4.05 -1.71 24.90
N VAL A 75 3.99 -2.92 24.34
CA VAL A 75 2.76 -3.71 24.22
C VAL A 75 2.49 -4.42 25.55
N THR A 76 1.26 -4.33 26.04
CA THR A 76 0.81 -4.94 27.30
C THR A 76 -0.57 -5.59 27.10
N PRO A 77 -0.82 -6.82 27.58
CA PRO A 77 0.15 -7.76 28.16
C PRO A 77 1.24 -8.13 27.13
N ASN A 78 2.28 -8.84 27.57
CA ASN A 78 3.33 -9.24 26.65
C ASN A 78 2.76 -10.18 25.57
N VAL A 79 2.77 -9.73 24.31
CA VAL A 79 2.34 -10.50 23.15
C VAL A 79 3.58 -10.93 22.38
N SER A 80 3.80 -12.24 22.22
CA SER A 80 5.02 -12.79 21.60
C SER A 80 5.30 -12.23 20.21
N ASN A 81 4.25 -12.02 19.41
CA ASN A 81 4.33 -11.32 18.14
C ASN A 81 3.12 -10.39 17.98
N ALA A 82 3.30 -9.14 18.42
CA ALA A 82 2.26 -8.12 18.36
C ALA A 82 1.87 -7.76 16.91
N ALA A 83 2.79 -7.84 15.95
CA ALA A 83 2.47 -7.57 14.54
C ALA A 83 1.47 -8.58 13.99
N MET A 84 1.56 -9.86 14.36
CA MET A 84 0.62 -10.90 13.93
C MET A 84 -0.68 -10.92 14.74
N SER A 85 -0.60 -10.73 16.06
CA SER A 85 -1.75 -10.94 16.97
C SER A 85 -2.56 -9.68 17.23
N CYS A 86 -1.96 -8.51 16.98
CA CYS A 86 -2.53 -7.20 17.20
C CYS A 86 -2.16 -6.27 16.01
N PRO A 87 -2.47 -6.64 14.75
CA PRO A 87 -1.98 -5.94 13.57
C PRO A 87 -2.47 -4.48 13.46
N ASP A 88 -3.67 -4.14 13.91
CA ASP A 88 -4.18 -2.76 13.86
C ASP A 88 -3.52 -1.91 14.95
N MET A 89 -3.43 -2.42 16.18
CA MET A 89 -2.63 -1.78 17.25
C MET A 89 -1.16 -1.63 16.83
N PHE A 90 -0.56 -2.63 16.18
CA PHE A 90 0.82 -2.58 15.72
C PHE A 90 0.99 -1.58 14.57
N ALA A 91 0.01 -1.44 13.69
CA ALA A 91 -0.02 -0.37 12.69
C ALA A 91 0.03 1.02 13.35
N TRP A 92 -0.73 1.23 14.43
CA TRP A 92 -0.67 2.47 15.21
C TRP A 92 0.66 2.64 15.97
N LYS A 93 1.25 1.56 16.47
CA LYS A 93 2.62 1.58 17.03
C LYS A 93 3.61 2.08 15.99
N LEU A 94 3.60 1.50 14.79
CA LEU A 94 4.43 1.93 13.67
C LEU A 94 4.17 3.39 13.31
N PHE A 95 2.90 3.81 13.20
CA PHE A 95 2.52 5.20 12.93
C PHE A 95 3.18 6.18 13.91
N VAL A 96 3.13 5.88 15.21
CA VAL A 96 3.78 6.72 16.24
C VAL A 96 5.29 6.68 16.11
N GLU A 97 5.89 5.50 16.02
CA GLU A 97 7.35 5.33 15.98
C GLU A 97 7.97 6.05 14.80
N VAL A 98 7.40 5.93 13.60
CA VAL A 98 7.95 6.59 12.42
C VAL A 98 7.84 8.11 12.51
N ILE A 99 6.78 8.64 13.14
CA ILE A 99 6.62 10.08 13.38
C ILE A 99 7.68 10.58 14.38
N LEU A 100 7.89 9.83 15.48
CA LEU A 100 8.98 10.12 16.43
C LEU A 100 10.34 10.07 15.71
N ASP A 101 10.47 9.19 14.73
CA ASP A 101 11.63 9.06 13.85
C ASP A 101 11.74 10.15 12.77
N GLY A 102 10.81 11.10 12.67
CA GLY A 102 10.93 12.25 11.77
C GLY A 102 11.11 11.83 10.29
N TRP A 103 10.42 10.76 9.89
CA TRP A 103 10.64 10.06 8.63
C TRP A 103 10.65 10.97 7.38
N TRP A 104 9.88 12.06 7.41
CA TRP A 104 9.71 13.00 6.29
C TRP A 104 11.00 13.72 5.85
N THR A 105 12.03 13.73 6.70
CA THR A 105 13.33 14.37 6.42
C THR A 105 14.54 13.51 6.78
N ARG A 106 14.40 12.59 7.75
CA ARG A 106 15.54 11.83 8.29
C ARG A 106 15.77 10.47 7.62
N TRP A 107 14.79 9.97 6.87
CA TRP A 107 14.86 8.66 6.21
C TRP A 107 15.26 8.78 4.75
N GLY A 108 15.90 7.74 4.21
CA GLY A 108 16.44 7.75 2.85
C GLY A 108 15.36 7.60 1.78
N ASP A 109 15.29 8.52 0.83
CA ASP A 109 14.39 8.46 -0.35
C ASP A 109 14.90 7.52 -1.47
N GLU A 110 14.14 7.36 -2.55
CA GLU A 110 14.55 6.58 -3.73
C GLU A 110 15.98 6.84 -4.20
N SER A 111 16.34 8.11 -4.45
CA SER A 111 17.63 8.49 -5.04
C SER A 111 18.80 8.23 -4.09
N GLN A 112 18.51 8.28 -2.79
CA GLN A 112 19.44 8.04 -1.71
C GLN A 112 19.68 6.55 -1.44
N ASN A 113 18.70 5.70 -1.76
CA ASN A 113 18.85 4.24 -1.70
C ASN A 113 19.46 3.70 -3.00
N TRP A 114 18.98 4.16 -4.15
CA TRP A 114 19.42 3.72 -5.49
C TRP A 114 19.88 4.93 -6.32
N PRO A 115 21.18 5.26 -6.28
CA PRO A 115 21.75 6.33 -7.09
C PRO A 115 21.55 6.08 -8.60
N ASP A 116 21.41 7.16 -9.38
CA ASP A 116 21.19 7.07 -10.83
C ASP A 116 22.42 6.56 -11.60
N LYS A 117 23.63 6.74 -11.04
CA LYS A 117 24.90 6.30 -11.63
C LYS A 117 25.75 5.62 -10.55
N PRO A 118 25.38 4.42 -10.08
CA PRO A 118 26.03 3.85 -8.91
C PRO A 118 27.50 3.50 -9.20
N TYR A 119 28.39 3.80 -8.26
CA TYR A 119 29.75 3.24 -8.25
C TYR A 119 29.74 1.83 -7.63
N PRO A 120 30.73 0.97 -7.96
CA PRO A 120 30.86 -0.34 -7.34
C PRO A 120 31.22 -0.25 -5.86
N LEU A 121 30.97 -1.31 -5.09
CA LEU A 121 31.55 -1.41 -3.74
C LEU A 121 33.08 -1.39 -3.80
N CYS A 122 33.70 -0.70 -2.84
CA CYS A 122 35.15 -0.68 -2.71
C CYS A 122 35.69 -2.09 -2.42
N GLY A 123 36.79 -2.46 -3.09
CA GLY A 123 37.58 -3.64 -2.72
C GLY A 123 38.19 -3.49 -1.32
N SER A 124 38.70 -4.59 -0.76
CA SER A 124 39.14 -4.68 0.65
C SER A 124 40.12 -3.60 1.10
N ASN A 125 41.01 -3.14 0.20
CA ASN A 125 42.02 -2.11 0.49
C ASN A 125 41.71 -0.74 -0.14
N GLN A 126 40.51 -0.58 -0.70
CA GLN A 126 40.09 0.68 -1.31
C GLN A 126 39.33 1.56 -0.32
N GLN A 127 39.47 2.87 -0.51
CA GLN A 127 38.70 3.89 0.17
C GLN A 127 38.08 4.81 -0.88
N PRO A 128 36.81 5.22 -0.70
CA PRO A 128 36.15 6.11 -1.64
C PRO A 128 36.82 7.48 -1.62
N GLY A 129 36.92 8.12 -2.78
CA GLY A 129 37.46 9.46 -2.94
C GLY A 129 37.66 9.83 -4.41
N VAL A 130 38.19 11.03 -4.67
CA VAL A 130 38.32 11.58 -6.04
C VAL A 130 39.09 10.64 -6.98
N ALA A 131 40.10 9.93 -6.47
CA ALA A 131 40.92 8.99 -7.24
C ALA A 131 40.32 7.58 -7.36
N VAL A 132 39.36 7.20 -6.50
CA VAL A 132 38.80 5.85 -6.44
C VAL A 132 37.27 5.94 -6.42
N ARG A 133 36.68 5.71 -7.59
CA ARG A 133 35.23 5.68 -7.80
C ARG A 133 34.62 4.38 -7.29
N CYS A 134 34.45 4.29 -5.97
CA CYS A 134 33.79 3.18 -5.30
C CYS A 134 32.95 3.68 -4.12
N CYS A 135 32.10 2.82 -3.57
CA CYS A 135 31.27 3.08 -2.41
C CYS A 135 31.64 2.17 -1.25
N LYS A 136 31.74 2.73 -0.05
CA LYS A 136 32.06 1.99 1.17
C LYS A 136 31.06 2.32 2.29
N PRO A 137 30.27 1.36 2.80
CA PRO A 137 29.40 1.59 3.94
C PRO A 137 30.12 2.27 5.10
N GLY A 138 29.47 3.25 5.73
CA GLY A 138 30.03 4.02 6.85
C GLY A 138 31.07 5.09 6.47
N SER A 139 31.55 5.13 5.23
CA SER A 139 32.55 6.14 4.83
C SER A 139 31.94 7.53 4.61
N LYS A 140 32.56 8.55 5.21
CA LYS A 140 32.23 9.97 4.98
C LYS A 140 32.76 10.51 3.64
N SER A 141 33.63 9.74 2.98
CA SER A 141 34.22 10.11 1.68
C SER A 141 33.46 9.50 0.50
N ASN A 142 32.32 8.86 0.74
CA ASN A 142 31.41 8.44 -0.32
C ASN A 142 30.92 9.64 -1.12
N ASP A 143 30.88 9.49 -2.43
CA ASP A 143 30.27 10.47 -3.32
C ASP A 143 28.74 10.38 -3.23
N PRO A 144 28.03 11.43 -2.76
CA PRO A 144 26.58 11.38 -2.53
C PRO A 144 25.76 11.26 -3.82
N GLU A 145 26.33 11.53 -5.00
CA GLU A 145 25.65 11.35 -6.28
C GLU A 145 25.71 9.91 -6.79
N HIS A 146 26.69 9.14 -6.31
CA HIS A 146 27.03 7.81 -6.84
C HIS A 146 26.94 6.69 -5.80
N CYS A 147 26.83 7.03 -4.51
CA CYS A 147 26.75 6.09 -3.40
C CYS A 147 25.49 6.32 -2.56
N PRO A 148 24.94 5.27 -1.92
CA PRO A 148 23.82 5.43 -1.00
C PRO A 148 24.13 6.41 0.13
N THR A 149 23.16 7.25 0.47
CA THR A 149 23.30 8.27 1.53
C THR A 149 22.13 8.22 2.51
N PHE A 150 22.42 8.18 3.82
CA PHE A 150 21.38 8.27 4.83
C PHE A 150 21.29 9.71 5.36
N PRO A 151 20.14 10.39 5.28
CA PRO A 151 20.01 11.78 5.76
C PRO A 151 20.29 11.92 7.25
N GLY A 152 19.74 11.00 8.06
CA GLY A 152 19.82 11.04 9.52
C GLY A 152 19.42 12.40 10.11
N ALA A 153 20.03 12.76 11.23
CA ALA A 153 19.90 14.10 11.82
C ALA A 153 20.78 15.16 11.14
N SER A 154 21.67 14.77 10.23
CA SER A 154 22.68 15.65 9.59
C SER A 154 22.12 16.61 8.55
N ARG A 155 20.91 16.39 8.02
CA ARG A 155 20.21 17.43 7.26
C ARG A 155 19.68 18.48 8.25
N ALA A 156 20.45 19.52 8.49
CA ALA A 156 19.91 20.80 8.96
C ALA A 156 18.79 21.20 7.99
N ALA A 157 17.52 21.07 8.41
CA ALA A 157 16.29 21.52 7.74
C ALA A 157 16.48 21.96 6.28
N SER A 158 16.89 21.02 5.41
CA SER A 158 17.24 21.36 4.03
C SER A 158 15.95 21.77 3.34
N ARG A 159 15.89 23.04 2.94
CA ARG A 159 14.81 23.69 2.20
C ARG A 159 14.27 22.77 1.11
N SER A 160 13.02 22.33 1.27
CA SER A 160 12.22 21.49 0.38
C SER A 160 12.70 20.04 0.15
N THR A 161 11.79 19.09 0.32
CA THR A 161 12.01 17.70 -0.15
C THR A 161 11.70 17.63 -1.64
N ARG A 162 12.67 17.13 -2.42
CA ARG A 162 12.44 16.81 -3.82
C ARG A 162 11.53 15.60 -3.90
N VAL A 163 10.42 15.74 -4.62
CA VAL A 163 9.42 14.68 -4.74
C VAL A 163 9.14 14.36 -6.19
N GLN A 164 8.72 13.12 -6.44
CA GLN A 164 8.39 12.67 -7.78
C GLN A 164 6.88 12.83 -8.01
N ALA A 165 6.51 13.83 -8.80
CA ALA A 165 5.15 13.95 -9.33
C ALA A 165 4.89 12.78 -10.28
N LEU A 166 3.76 12.09 -10.11
CA LEU A 166 3.30 11.00 -10.99
C LEU A 166 2.86 11.47 -12.39
N SER A 167 2.90 12.79 -12.62
CA SER A 167 2.72 13.48 -13.89
C SER A 167 3.98 14.17 -14.43
N GLY A 168 5.10 14.16 -13.69
CA GLY A 168 6.37 14.77 -14.13
C GLY A 168 7.14 13.92 -15.16
N PRO A 169 8.15 14.46 -15.88
CA PRO A 169 8.92 13.72 -16.90
C PRO A 169 9.61 12.45 -16.34
N ALA A 170 9.93 12.41 -15.04
CA ALA A 170 10.42 11.21 -14.38
C ALA A 170 9.35 10.09 -14.26
N SER A 171 8.07 10.45 -14.15
CA SER A 171 6.90 9.55 -14.07
C SER A 171 6.34 9.13 -15.43
N GLU A 172 6.73 9.80 -16.52
CA GLU A 172 6.42 9.34 -17.88
C GLU A 172 6.91 7.88 -18.08
N ARG A 173 7.96 7.48 -17.34
CA ARG A 173 8.48 6.11 -17.25
C ARG A 173 7.53 5.13 -16.57
N VAL A 174 6.77 5.56 -15.56
CA VAL A 174 5.77 4.74 -14.84
C VAL A 174 4.44 4.71 -15.62
N ARG A 175 4.05 5.83 -16.23
CA ARG A 175 2.81 5.96 -17.03
C ARG A 175 2.79 5.05 -18.27
N ARG A 176 3.97 4.72 -18.81
CA ARG A 176 4.15 3.79 -19.94
C ARG A 176 4.29 2.30 -19.54
N LEU A 177 4.08 1.95 -18.26
CA LEU A 177 3.92 0.56 -17.80
C LEU A 177 2.47 0.05 -17.95
N ARG A 178 1.57 0.85 -18.56
CA ARG A 178 0.26 0.38 -18.99
C ARG A 178 0.45 -0.64 -20.12
N PRO A 179 -0.20 -1.82 -20.06
CA PRO A 179 -0.42 -2.61 -21.26
C PRO A 179 -1.45 -1.86 -22.11
N SER A 180 -0.99 -0.90 -22.90
CA SER A 180 -1.76 -0.49 -24.07
C SER A 180 -1.64 -1.63 -25.06
N PHE A 181 -2.69 -2.42 -25.18
CA PHE A 181 -2.90 -3.31 -26.32
C PHE A 181 -2.82 -2.47 -27.61
N MET A 182 -1.73 -2.60 -28.36
CA MET A 182 -1.67 -2.74 -29.84
C MET A 182 -0.24 -2.44 -30.36
N PRO A 183 0.26 -3.20 -31.35
CA PRO A 183 1.65 -3.18 -31.82
C PRO A 183 1.88 -2.18 -32.96
N GLU A 184 3.17 -1.85 -33.17
CA GLU A 184 3.81 -1.31 -34.37
C GLU A 184 3.25 -0.04 -35.04
N LEU A 185 4.04 1.03 -34.96
CA LEU A 185 4.38 1.81 -36.16
C LEU A 185 5.78 2.41 -36.02
N HIS A 186 6.71 1.84 -36.78
CA HIS A 186 7.99 2.46 -37.09
C HIS A 186 7.76 3.74 -37.91
N GLY A 187 8.58 4.75 -37.68
CA GLY A 187 8.85 5.79 -38.68
C GLY A 187 8.41 7.19 -38.26
N ALA A 188 9.42 8.05 -38.09
CA ALA A 188 9.38 9.49 -38.30
C ALA A 188 8.29 10.29 -37.55
N THR A 189 8.69 10.99 -36.49
CA THR A 189 8.62 12.46 -36.46
C THR A 189 9.38 12.98 -35.24
N ARG A 190 10.57 13.54 -35.49
CA ARG A 190 11.13 14.61 -34.65
C ARG A 190 10.10 15.75 -34.66
N GLY A 191 9.75 16.26 -33.49
CA GLY A 191 9.05 17.53 -33.36
C GLY A 191 7.55 17.40 -33.12
N LEU A 192 7.17 16.97 -31.91
CA LEU A 192 6.06 17.60 -31.20
C LEU A 192 6.29 17.39 -29.70
N MET A 193 6.98 18.34 -29.06
CA MET A 193 6.94 18.47 -27.60
C MET A 193 5.51 18.88 -27.22
N LEU A 194 4.67 17.89 -26.92
CA LEU A 194 3.50 18.14 -26.10
C LEU A 194 4.00 18.40 -24.68
N ALA A 195 4.06 19.68 -24.33
CA ALA A 195 4.31 20.14 -22.97
C ALA A 195 3.46 19.31 -21.99
N ALA A 196 4.10 18.75 -20.97
CA ALA A 196 3.39 18.28 -19.79
C ALA A 196 2.53 19.45 -19.28
N PRO A 197 1.22 19.25 -19.02
CA PRO A 197 0.41 20.32 -18.47
C PRO A 197 0.83 20.56 -17.02
N GLY A 198 1.89 21.35 -16.85
CA GLY A 198 2.06 22.18 -15.67
C GLY A 198 1.04 23.31 -15.78
N ARG A 199 0.32 23.54 -14.69
CA ARG A 199 -0.72 24.57 -14.49
C ARG A 199 -2.08 24.20 -15.10
N GLY A 200 -3.08 24.12 -14.22
CA GLY A 200 -4.47 24.44 -14.59
C GLY A 200 -5.06 23.68 -15.77
N ALA A 201 -4.69 22.41 -15.98
CA ALA A 201 -5.53 21.56 -16.81
C ALA A 201 -6.95 21.63 -16.22
N GLU A 202 -7.92 22.01 -17.05
CA GLU A 202 -9.33 21.93 -16.68
C GLU A 202 -9.61 20.53 -16.12
N PRO A 203 -10.49 20.41 -15.11
CA PRO A 203 -10.77 19.11 -14.50
C PRO A 203 -11.05 18.09 -15.59
N ALA A 204 -10.58 16.85 -15.39
CA ALA A 204 -11.14 15.75 -16.13
C ALA A 204 -12.67 15.88 -16.06
N VAL A 205 -13.32 16.07 -17.21
CA VAL A 205 -14.77 16.15 -17.27
C VAL A 205 -15.26 14.78 -16.82
N ASP A 206 -15.97 14.75 -15.69
CA ASP A 206 -16.57 13.53 -15.10
C ASP A 206 -15.54 12.41 -14.78
N PRO A 207 -14.65 12.60 -13.78
CA PRO A 207 -13.69 11.57 -13.41
C PRO A 207 -14.39 10.41 -12.67
N GLU A 208 -13.99 9.18 -12.99
CA GLU A 208 -14.50 7.96 -12.35
C GLU A 208 -14.40 7.99 -10.80
N SER A 209 -13.35 8.61 -10.24
CA SER A 209 -13.30 8.96 -8.81
C SER A 209 -12.35 10.12 -8.48
N PRO A 210 -12.58 10.88 -7.40
CA PRO A 210 -11.63 11.88 -6.90
C PRO A 210 -10.25 11.28 -6.59
N GLY A 211 -10.23 10.06 -6.02
CA GLY A 211 -8.99 9.33 -5.75
C GLY A 211 -8.14 9.12 -6.99
N ARG A 212 -8.76 8.92 -8.18
CA ARG A 212 -8.04 8.80 -9.46
C ARG A 212 -7.37 10.09 -9.89
N VAL A 213 -8.04 11.22 -9.71
CA VAL A 213 -7.47 12.54 -10.01
C VAL A 213 -6.26 12.76 -9.11
N ILE A 214 -6.41 12.54 -7.80
CA ILE A 214 -5.31 12.66 -6.84
C ILE A 214 -4.18 11.69 -7.17
N ARG A 215 -4.48 10.44 -7.56
CA ARG A 215 -3.46 9.45 -7.93
C ARG A 215 -2.59 9.89 -9.11
N GLN A 216 -3.10 10.74 -10.01
CA GLN A 216 -2.34 11.27 -11.14
C GLN A 216 -1.58 12.55 -10.80
N ASP A 217 -2.14 13.36 -9.89
CA ASP A 217 -1.64 14.70 -9.58
C ASP A 217 -0.81 14.78 -8.29
N ASN A 218 -0.80 13.72 -7.47
CA ASN A 218 -0.03 13.71 -6.23
C ASN A 218 1.46 13.55 -6.49
N ASN A 219 2.22 14.07 -5.53
CA ASN A 219 3.62 13.78 -5.33
C ASN A 219 3.74 12.59 -4.38
N GLU A 220 4.37 11.53 -4.85
CA GLU A 220 4.67 10.37 -4.04
C GLU A 220 6.08 10.52 -3.45
N LEU A 221 6.20 10.28 -2.14
CA LEU A 221 7.47 10.18 -1.45
C LEU A 221 7.54 8.82 -0.77
N THR A 222 8.51 7.99 -1.16
CA THR A 222 8.77 6.72 -0.51
C THR A 222 10.13 6.78 0.18
N VAL A 223 10.18 6.45 1.46
CA VAL A 223 11.41 6.51 2.25
C VAL A 223 11.63 5.23 3.03
N ARG A 224 12.89 4.94 3.37
CA ARG A 224 13.28 3.78 4.19
C ARG A 224 14.15 4.20 5.36
N ASN A 225 13.99 3.49 6.48
CA ASN A 225 14.79 3.74 7.68
C ASN A 225 16.25 3.30 7.49
N GLN A 226 17.09 3.63 8.47
CA GLN A 226 18.52 3.36 8.40
C GLN A 226 18.83 1.87 8.25
N VAL A 227 18.13 1.01 9.00
CA VAL A 227 18.33 -0.45 8.98
C VAL A 227 18.12 -1.01 7.58
N PHE A 228 17.07 -0.56 6.88
CA PHE A 228 16.82 -0.95 5.51
C PHE A 228 17.95 -0.52 4.58
N GLN A 229 18.36 0.76 4.63
CA GLN A 229 19.36 1.30 3.73
C GLN A 229 20.75 0.69 3.98
N ASP A 230 21.10 0.47 5.25
CA ASP A 230 22.33 -0.21 5.66
C ASP A 230 22.41 -1.62 5.06
N PHE A 231 21.33 -2.40 5.16
CA PHE A 231 21.26 -3.73 4.55
C PHE A 231 21.42 -3.66 3.03
N LEU A 232 20.72 -2.71 2.39
CA LEU A 232 20.81 -2.49 0.95
C LEU A 232 22.26 -2.18 0.51
N PHE A 233 22.92 -1.25 1.21
CA PHE A 233 24.27 -0.81 0.88
C PHE A 233 25.30 -1.91 1.14
N ARG A 234 25.31 -2.48 2.35
CA ARG A 234 26.28 -3.51 2.77
C ARG A 234 26.22 -4.79 1.93
N ASN A 235 25.07 -5.10 1.34
CA ASN A 235 24.87 -6.31 0.53
C ASN A 235 24.92 -6.06 -0.99
N ASN A 236 25.42 -4.90 -1.42
CA ASN A 236 25.53 -4.51 -2.83
C ASN A 236 24.16 -4.46 -3.56
N LEU A 237 23.07 -4.20 -2.86
CA LEU A 237 21.70 -4.24 -3.39
C LEU A 237 21.21 -2.90 -3.94
N TYR A 238 22.05 -1.86 -3.92
CA TYR A 238 21.75 -0.51 -4.41
C TYR A 238 21.98 -0.33 -5.93
N ASN A 239 22.45 -1.37 -6.61
CA ASN A 239 22.68 -1.41 -8.06
C ASN A 239 22.17 -2.72 -8.68
N ALA A 240 21.91 -2.71 -9.98
CA ALA A 240 21.29 -3.83 -10.69
C ALA A 240 22.22 -5.05 -10.76
N ASP A 241 23.53 -4.85 -10.91
CA ASP A 241 24.54 -5.91 -11.00
C ASP A 241 24.62 -6.73 -9.71
N GLY A 242 24.54 -6.07 -8.55
CA GLY A 242 24.54 -6.75 -7.27
C GLY A 242 23.27 -7.57 -7.05
N VAL A 243 22.09 -7.05 -7.44
CA VAL A 243 20.84 -7.83 -7.41
C VAL A 243 20.92 -9.04 -8.34
N LYS A 244 21.43 -8.87 -9.56
CA LYS A 244 21.67 -9.96 -10.51
C LYS A 244 22.64 -10.99 -9.95
N THR A 245 23.68 -10.56 -9.25
CA THR A 245 24.62 -11.48 -8.59
C THR A 245 23.92 -12.38 -7.58
N VAL A 246 22.93 -11.87 -6.83
CA VAL A 246 22.12 -12.71 -5.93
C VAL A 246 21.26 -13.70 -6.71
N PHE A 247 20.63 -13.26 -7.81
CA PHE A 247 19.86 -14.14 -8.69
C PHE A 247 20.73 -15.28 -9.22
N ASP A 248 21.91 -14.97 -9.77
CA ASP A 248 22.81 -15.96 -10.37
C ASP A 248 23.27 -16.99 -9.33
N ARG A 249 23.56 -16.55 -8.09
CA ARG A 249 23.89 -17.44 -6.97
C ARG A 249 22.71 -18.34 -6.57
N ALA A 250 21.50 -17.79 -6.54
CA ALA A 250 20.29 -18.53 -6.21
C ALA A 250 19.98 -19.59 -7.28
N ALA A 251 20.05 -19.20 -8.55
CA ALA A 251 19.84 -20.08 -9.69
C ALA A 251 20.88 -21.21 -9.75
N ALA A 252 22.17 -20.90 -9.54
CA ALA A 252 23.23 -21.90 -9.51
C ALA A 252 23.14 -22.85 -8.30
N ASN A 253 22.55 -22.41 -7.17
CA ASN A 253 22.39 -23.25 -6.00
C ASN A 253 21.46 -24.45 -6.24
N ILE A 254 20.40 -24.26 -7.03
CA ILE A 254 19.36 -25.27 -7.24
C ILE A 254 19.95 -26.59 -7.75
N PRO A 255 20.64 -26.65 -8.91
CA PRO A 255 21.22 -27.90 -9.39
C PRO A 255 22.45 -28.35 -8.59
N ALA A 256 23.16 -27.43 -7.93
CA ALA A 256 24.42 -27.75 -7.25
C ALA A 256 24.24 -28.37 -5.85
N ASN A 257 23.20 -27.96 -5.11
CA ASN A 257 23.08 -28.26 -3.67
C ASN A 257 21.73 -28.84 -3.25
N ALA A 258 20.79 -29.11 -4.17
CA ALA A 258 19.51 -29.72 -3.82
C ALA A 258 19.69 -31.01 -2.98
N PRO A 259 18.87 -31.24 -1.93
CA PRO A 259 17.68 -30.47 -1.51
C PRO A 259 17.99 -29.27 -0.57
N TYR A 260 19.25 -28.87 -0.44
CA TYR A 260 19.69 -27.85 0.52
C TYR A 260 19.80 -26.44 -0.10
N TYR A 261 19.40 -25.44 0.69
CA TYR A 261 19.69 -24.04 0.38
C TYR A 261 21.13 -23.71 0.79
N LYS A 262 21.85 -22.98 -0.06
CA LYS A 262 23.09 -22.32 0.35
C LYS A 262 22.80 -21.36 1.49
N ALA A 263 23.54 -21.49 2.58
CA ALA A 263 23.48 -20.57 3.70
C ALA A 263 23.72 -19.13 3.22
N SER A 264 22.77 -18.24 3.50
CA SER A 264 22.87 -16.83 3.15
C SER A 264 23.71 -16.11 4.20
N GLN A 265 24.78 -15.44 3.77
CA GLN A 265 25.65 -14.66 4.67
C GLN A 265 25.48 -13.17 4.34
N ALA A 266 24.46 -12.56 4.96
CA ALA A 266 24.25 -11.12 4.86
C ALA A 266 25.27 -10.36 5.70
N SER A 267 25.72 -9.23 5.17
CA SER A 267 26.57 -8.29 5.90
C SER A 267 25.71 -7.36 6.74
N PHE A 268 25.96 -7.33 8.05
CA PHE A 268 25.28 -6.44 9.01
C PHE A 268 26.23 -5.40 9.61
N GLY A 269 27.54 -5.63 9.53
CA GLY A 269 28.59 -4.72 10.01
C GLY A 269 29.60 -4.35 8.92
N ASP A 270 30.33 -3.27 9.15
CA ASP A 270 31.32 -2.78 8.19
C ASP A 270 32.47 -3.78 8.01
N GLY A 271 32.89 -3.98 6.76
CA GLY A 271 33.98 -4.92 6.41
C GLY A 271 33.58 -6.40 6.40
N GLN A 272 32.33 -6.76 6.72
CA GLN A 272 31.83 -8.12 6.53
C GLN A 272 31.52 -8.37 5.06
N ALA A 273 32.09 -9.45 4.50
CA ALA A 273 31.80 -9.87 3.13
C ALA A 273 30.35 -10.38 3.03
N SER A 274 29.59 -9.86 2.05
CA SER A 274 28.26 -10.37 1.74
C SER A 274 28.34 -11.52 0.73
N ASN A 275 27.64 -12.61 1.03
CA ASN A 275 27.49 -13.77 0.15
C ASN A 275 26.06 -14.32 0.26
N ILE A 276 25.09 -13.46 -0.04
CA ILE A 276 23.67 -13.82 -0.01
C ILE A 276 23.24 -14.54 -1.30
N SER A 277 22.32 -15.49 -1.14
CA SER A 277 21.62 -16.25 -2.20
C SER A 277 20.11 -15.96 -2.20
N ARG A 278 19.64 -15.09 -1.30
CA ARG A 278 18.28 -14.56 -1.23
C ARG A 278 18.32 -13.15 -0.67
N ILE A 279 17.34 -12.34 -1.02
CA ILE A 279 17.14 -11.02 -0.41
C ILE A 279 16.10 -11.21 0.70
N ASP A 280 16.49 -10.87 1.93
CA ASP A 280 15.66 -11.02 3.14
C ASP A 280 16.11 -9.94 4.12
N PHE A 281 15.31 -8.88 4.23
CA PHE A 281 15.68 -7.70 5.02
C PHE A 281 15.65 -8.00 6.53
N PRO A 282 16.38 -7.21 7.34
CA PRO A 282 16.31 -7.34 8.80
C PRO A 282 14.91 -7.03 9.33
N PRO A 283 14.44 -7.65 10.43
CA PRO A 283 13.09 -7.42 10.97
C PRO A 283 12.74 -5.95 11.27
N SER A 284 13.73 -5.14 11.64
CA SER A 284 13.53 -3.71 11.91
C SER A 284 13.57 -2.82 10.67
N ALA A 285 13.57 -3.39 9.46
CA ALA A 285 13.49 -2.63 8.21
C ALA A 285 12.06 -2.10 8.01
N ILE A 286 11.95 -0.78 7.79
CA ILE A 286 10.66 -0.10 7.60
C ILE A 286 10.70 0.72 6.33
N MET A 287 9.60 0.70 5.58
CA MET A 287 9.37 1.53 4.41
C MET A 287 8.07 2.32 4.57
N ILE A 288 8.08 3.56 4.11
CA ILE A 288 6.91 4.43 4.06
C ILE A 288 6.66 4.83 2.62
N LYS A 289 5.40 4.87 2.22
CA LYS A 289 4.94 5.54 0.99
C LYS A 289 3.89 6.58 1.36
N SER A 290 4.09 7.82 0.94
CA SER A 290 3.23 8.94 1.29
C SER A 290 2.76 9.70 0.05
N ASN A 291 1.49 10.09 0.02
CA ASN A 291 0.88 10.82 -1.10
C ASN A 291 0.56 12.26 -0.68
N TRP A 292 1.12 13.20 -1.42
CA TRP A 292 1.07 14.63 -1.13
C TRP A 292 0.39 15.37 -2.26
N VAL A 293 -0.63 16.17 -1.97
CA VAL A 293 -1.41 16.88 -2.99
C VAL A 293 -1.34 18.39 -2.79
N LEU A 294 -1.38 19.15 -3.88
CA LEU A 294 -1.54 20.60 -3.81
C LEU A 294 -2.92 20.94 -3.23
N PRO A 295 -3.02 21.94 -2.33
CA PRO A 295 -4.30 22.41 -1.79
C PRO A 295 -5.33 22.73 -2.87
N ALA A 296 -4.88 23.38 -3.96
CA ALA A 296 -5.74 23.74 -5.07
C ALA A 296 -6.35 22.51 -5.79
N VAL A 297 -5.64 21.39 -5.85
CA VAL A 297 -6.18 20.14 -6.43
C VAL A 297 -7.22 19.54 -5.48
N ALA A 298 -6.92 19.46 -4.19
CA ALA A 298 -7.85 18.96 -3.18
C ALA A 298 -9.16 19.77 -3.14
N GLN A 299 -9.06 21.10 -3.12
CA GLN A 299 -10.20 22.01 -3.08
C GLN A 299 -11.11 21.87 -4.30
N ARG A 300 -10.55 21.67 -5.51
CA ARG A 300 -11.35 21.42 -6.73
C ARG A 300 -12.16 20.12 -6.65
N LEU A 301 -11.69 19.14 -5.87
CA LEU A 301 -12.38 17.87 -5.63
C LEU A 301 -13.36 17.94 -4.45
N GLY A 302 -13.62 19.14 -3.90
CA GLY A 302 -14.49 19.32 -2.73
C GLY A 302 -13.83 18.97 -1.39
N ILE A 303 -12.53 18.64 -1.37
CA ILE A 303 -11.78 18.38 -0.15
C ILE A 303 -11.30 19.71 0.41
N LYS A 304 -11.84 20.09 1.57
CA LYS A 304 -11.56 21.36 2.23
C LYS A 304 -10.77 21.14 3.51
N GLU A 305 -9.98 22.13 3.89
CA GLU A 305 -9.34 22.16 5.20
C GLU A 305 -10.41 22.37 6.29
N ASP A 306 -10.39 21.51 7.30
CA ASP A 306 -11.21 21.63 8.50
C ASP A 306 -10.26 21.84 9.70
N PRO A 307 -10.35 22.95 10.44
CA PRO A 307 -9.51 23.18 11.61
C PRO A 307 -9.60 22.08 12.69
N ARG A 308 -10.70 21.31 12.70
CA ARG A 308 -10.89 20.16 13.60
C ARG A 308 -10.09 18.93 13.15
N TYR A 309 -9.80 18.83 11.86
CA TYR A 309 -9.06 17.75 11.22
C TYR A 309 -8.05 18.33 10.23
N PRO A 310 -7.01 19.03 10.70
CA PRO A 310 -6.04 19.66 9.81
C PRO A 310 -5.18 18.61 9.09
N PHE A 311 -4.71 18.95 7.89
CA PHE A 311 -3.76 18.15 7.13
C PHE A 311 -2.34 18.35 7.63
N VAL A 312 -1.50 17.30 7.59
CA VAL A 312 -0.06 17.46 7.73
C VAL A 312 0.46 18.15 6.48
N LYS A 313 1.29 19.19 6.68
CA LYS A 313 1.77 20.05 5.60
C LYS A 313 3.28 19.93 5.44
N LYS A 314 3.74 20.06 4.20
CA LYS A 314 5.17 20.06 3.87
C LYS A 314 5.46 20.88 2.62
N LEU A 315 6.53 21.65 2.66
CA LEU A 315 7.11 22.32 1.50
C LEU A 315 7.84 21.30 0.65
N MET A 316 7.41 21.15 -0.58
CA MET A 316 8.00 20.19 -1.52
C MET A 316 8.37 20.87 -2.83
N ASP A 317 9.45 20.39 -3.44
CA ASP A 317 9.91 20.82 -4.76
C ASP A 317 9.56 19.75 -5.79
N ASN A 318 8.78 20.14 -6.79
CA ASN A 318 8.40 19.28 -7.93
C ASN A 318 9.31 19.48 -9.16
N GLY A 319 10.43 20.17 -9.01
CA GLY A 319 11.40 20.49 -10.05
C GLY A 319 11.10 21.77 -10.83
N SER A 320 9.96 22.43 -10.58
CA SER A 320 9.58 23.70 -11.22
C SER A 320 9.27 24.82 -10.23
N LYS A 321 8.78 24.47 -9.04
CA LYS A 321 8.47 25.39 -7.95
C LYS A 321 8.36 24.64 -6.62
N GLN A 322 8.57 25.40 -5.55
CA GLN A 322 8.29 24.95 -4.19
C GLN A 322 6.86 25.38 -3.80
N ASP A 323 6.07 24.45 -3.29
CA ASP A 323 4.72 24.71 -2.77
C ASP A 323 4.47 23.91 -1.49
N ILE A 324 3.48 24.34 -0.71
CA ILE A 324 2.98 23.57 0.43
C ILE A 324 2.01 22.51 -0.08
N TYR A 325 2.30 21.25 0.25
CA TYR A 325 1.45 20.11 -0.05
C TYR A 325 0.79 19.57 1.21
N TRP A 326 -0.37 18.95 1.03
CA TRP A 326 -1.12 18.25 2.07
C TRP A 326 -0.92 16.75 1.95
N LEU A 327 -0.56 16.09 3.05
CA LEU A 327 -0.51 14.63 3.11
C LEU A 327 -1.93 14.07 3.14
N VAL A 328 -2.34 13.33 2.11
CA VAL A 328 -3.70 12.77 1.99
C VAL A 328 -3.77 11.29 2.31
N ALA A 329 -2.67 10.56 2.09
CA ALA A 329 -2.57 9.13 2.34
C ALA A 329 -1.14 8.75 2.72
N PHE A 330 -1.02 7.71 3.54
CA PHE A 330 0.22 7.32 4.19
C PHE A 330 0.24 5.81 4.42
N HIS A 331 1.27 5.12 3.93
CA HIS A 331 1.47 3.68 4.09
C HIS A 331 2.72 3.45 4.91
N VAL A 332 2.65 2.52 5.86
CA VAL A 332 3.81 2.05 6.62
C VAL A 332 3.88 0.54 6.47
N SER A 333 5.06 0.04 6.11
CA SER A 333 5.32 -1.39 5.98
C SER A 333 6.57 -1.76 6.75
N SER A 334 6.53 -2.86 7.49
CA SER A 334 7.65 -3.32 8.32
C SER A 334 7.92 -4.81 8.16
N LYS A 335 9.19 -5.20 8.26
CA LYS A 335 9.68 -6.59 8.18
C LYS A 335 9.55 -7.36 9.51
N ASP A 336 8.79 -6.85 10.48
CA ASP A 336 8.53 -7.51 11.78
C ASP A 336 7.97 -8.94 11.65
N VAL A 337 7.39 -9.27 10.49
CA VAL A 337 6.90 -10.62 10.14
C VAL A 337 7.43 -11.04 8.77
N PRO A 338 7.53 -12.35 8.46
CA PRO A 338 8.11 -12.82 7.20
C PRO A 338 7.47 -12.22 5.94
N ASN A 339 6.14 -12.05 5.95
CA ASN A 339 5.38 -11.51 4.82
C ASN A 339 5.25 -9.97 4.82
N TRP A 340 5.98 -9.29 5.73
CA TRP A 340 5.80 -7.89 6.09
C TRP A 340 4.40 -7.58 6.65
N ILE A 341 4.34 -6.64 7.59
CA ILE A 341 3.07 -6.00 7.93
C ILE A 341 2.86 -4.82 6.99
N TRP A 342 1.63 -4.67 6.49
CA TRP A 342 1.20 -3.61 5.59
C TRP A 342 0.09 -2.83 6.25
N ALA A 343 0.31 -1.54 6.52
CA ALA A 343 -0.71 -0.66 7.06
C ALA A 343 -0.90 0.55 6.16
N THR A 344 -2.14 0.98 5.99
CA THR A 344 -2.45 2.17 5.20
C THR A 344 -3.45 3.07 5.91
N PHE A 345 -3.15 4.37 5.84
CA PHE A 345 -3.85 5.45 6.50
C PHE A 345 -4.29 6.47 5.47
N GLU A 346 -5.47 7.04 5.68
CA GLU A 346 -5.99 8.16 4.89
C GLU A 346 -6.43 9.28 5.81
N HIS A 347 -6.35 10.52 5.33
CA HIS A 347 -6.91 11.65 6.05
C HIS A 347 -8.44 11.48 6.19
N ALA A 348 -9.02 11.86 7.34
CA ALA A 348 -10.44 11.65 7.63
C ALA A 348 -11.37 12.34 6.61
N SER A 349 -10.94 13.46 6.03
CA SER A 349 -11.66 14.20 4.98
C SER A 349 -11.61 13.55 3.59
N MET A 350 -10.95 12.40 3.43
CA MET A 350 -10.85 11.77 2.12
C MET A 350 -12.18 11.20 1.64
N LEU A 351 -12.60 11.64 0.45
CA LEU A 351 -13.77 11.12 -0.24
C LEU A 351 -13.54 9.67 -0.66
N GLY A 352 -14.52 8.81 -0.39
CA GLY A 352 -14.51 7.43 -0.82
C GLY A 352 -13.55 6.51 -0.09
N ARG A 353 -13.00 6.94 1.07
CA ARG A 353 -11.97 6.17 1.77
C ARG A 353 -12.39 4.75 2.16
N CYS A 354 -13.68 4.49 2.44
CA CYS A 354 -14.16 3.17 2.85
C CYS A 354 -15.11 2.49 1.82
N ASP A 355 -15.12 2.93 0.56
CA ASP A 355 -16.19 2.59 -0.41
C ASP A 355 -16.28 1.13 -0.86
N MET A 356 -15.18 0.38 -0.86
CA MET A 356 -15.15 -0.95 -1.49
C MET A 356 -15.01 -2.08 -0.47
N THR A 357 -14.13 -1.92 0.51
CA THR A 357 -13.82 -2.95 1.51
C THR A 357 -14.24 -2.56 2.91
N GLY A 358 -14.79 -1.35 3.07
CA GLY A 358 -14.86 -0.67 4.36
C GLY A 358 -13.48 -0.26 4.87
N CYS A 359 -13.47 0.31 6.08
CA CYS A 359 -12.27 0.56 6.86
C CYS A 359 -12.35 -0.22 8.17
N ASN A 360 -11.29 -0.91 8.55
CA ASN A 360 -11.23 -1.72 9.78
C ASN A 360 -10.08 -1.24 10.67
N ASP A 361 -10.43 -0.81 11.88
CA ASP A 361 -9.51 -0.33 12.91
C ASP A 361 -10.01 -0.76 14.29
N SER A 362 -9.48 -1.87 14.81
CA SER A 362 -9.86 -2.35 16.15
C SER A 362 -9.23 -1.59 17.32
N TYR A 363 -8.28 -0.68 17.08
CA TYR A 363 -7.50 -0.04 18.15
C TYR A 363 -7.55 1.49 18.19
N GLY A 364 -7.52 2.15 17.04
CA GLY A 364 -7.30 3.58 16.95
C GLY A 364 -8.55 4.43 17.12
N TYR A 365 -9.53 4.22 16.24
CA TYR A 365 -10.73 5.04 16.16
C TYR A 365 -12.01 4.19 16.19
N ASP A 366 -13.07 4.75 16.77
CA ASP A 366 -14.40 4.15 16.84
C ASP A 366 -15.25 4.58 15.66
N SER A 367 -15.80 3.61 14.92
CA SER A 367 -16.75 3.83 13.85
C SER A 367 -17.84 4.81 14.27
N ALA A 368 -18.06 5.84 13.47
CA ALA A 368 -19.07 6.87 13.69
C ALA A 368 -20.49 6.42 13.27
N ASP A 369 -20.67 5.16 12.85
CA ASP A 369 -21.96 4.63 12.43
C ASP A 369 -22.94 4.53 13.62
N LYS A 370 -23.94 5.40 13.60
CA LYS A 370 -25.00 5.50 14.62
C LYS A 370 -26.07 4.42 14.46
N ASN A 371 -26.14 3.75 13.31
CA ASN A 371 -27.12 2.71 12.99
C ASN A 371 -26.60 1.30 13.28
N ARG A 372 -25.36 1.20 13.76
CA ARG A 372 -24.72 -0.07 14.12
C ARG A 372 -25.55 -0.86 15.14
N PRO A 373 -25.80 -2.17 14.92
CA PRO A 373 -26.54 -2.99 15.87
C PRO A 373 -25.88 -3.05 17.26
N ALA A 374 -26.70 -3.05 18.32
CA ALA A 374 -26.22 -3.16 19.69
C ALA A 374 -25.43 -4.46 19.91
N GLY A 375 -24.36 -4.40 20.71
CA GLY A 375 -23.51 -5.56 21.04
C GLY A 375 -22.47 -5.94 19.96
N THR A 376 -22.43 -5.25 18.82
CA THR A 376 -21.37 -5.47 17.81
C THR A 376 -20.09 -4.70 18.16
N ALA A 377 -18.99 -4.96 17.48
CA ALA A 377 -17.75 -4.20 17.62
C ALA A 377 -17.80 -2.87 16.84
N SER A 378 -17.11 -1.84 17.33
CA SER A 378 -17.06 -0.49 16.73
C SER A 378 -15.83 -0.28 15.81
N ASN A 379 -15.18 -1.35 15.35
CA ASN A 379 -13.95 -1.31 14.57
C ASN A 379 -14.16 -1.05 13.07
N TYR A 380 -15.37 -1.25 12.56
CA TYR A 380 -15.63 -1.25 11.12
C TYR A 380 -16.47 -0.04 10.68
N VAL A 381 -15.98 0.68 9.69
CA VAL A 381 -16.73 1.68 8.93
C VAL A 381 -17.20 1.01 7.65
N ALA A 382 -18.50 0.73 7.59
CA ALA A 382 -19.11 0.11 6.42
C ALA A 382 -19.10 1.05 5.21
N PRO A 383 -18.99 0.52 3.98
CA PRO A 383 -19.19 1.29 2.78
C PRO A 383 -20.57 1.96 2.76
N HIS A 384 -20.64 3.19 2.23
CA HIS A 384 -21.94 3.78 1.92
C HIS A 384 -22.64 2.98 0.82
N THR A 385 -23.96 2.83 0.94
CA THR A 385 -24.79 2.14 -0.04
C THR A 385 -25.93 3.03 -0.51
N ARG A 386 -26.46 2.73 -1.69
CA ARG A 386 -27.65 3.34 -2.29
C ARG A 386 -28.38 2.33 -3.15
N CYS A 387 -29.58 2.69 -3.57
CA CYS A 387 -30.31 1.93 -4.59
C CYS A 387 -29.81 2.30 -5.98
N ASP A 388 -29.82 1.32 -6.88
CA ASP A 388 -29.61 1.56 -8.31
C ASP A 388 -30.83 2.17 -9.01
N ASN A 389 -32.01 2.16 -8.35
CA ASN A 389 -33.28 2.71 -8.81
C ASN A 389 -33.80 2.05 -10.10
N LEU A 390 -33.53 0.75 -10.27
CA LEU A 390 -34.10 -0.05 -11.35
C LEU A 390 -35.49 -0.61 -10.96
N VAL A 391 -36.23 -1.14 -11.94
CA VAL A 391 -37.56 -1.76 -11.71
C VAL A 391 -37.46 -2.95 -10.75
N GLN A 392 -36.37 -3.70 -10.85
CA GLN A 392 -35.92 -4.64 -9.83
C GLN A 392 -34.68 -4.02 -9.23
N ASP A 393 -34.86 -3.33 -8.11
CA ASP A 393 -33.81 -2.56 -7.47
C ASP A 393 -32.78 -3.47 -6.81
N SER A 394 -31.55 -2.97 -6.74
CA SER A 394 -30.46 -3.58 -5.99
C SER A 394 -29.73 -2.55 -5.15
N THR A 395 -29.25 -2.98 -3.98
CA THR A 395 -28.32 -2.20 -3.17
C THR A 395 -26.93 -2.23 -3.82
N VAL A 396 -26.37 -1.06 -4.09
CA VAL A 396 -25.04 -0.86 -4.68
C VAL A 396 -24.22 0.12 -3.85
N PHE A 397 -22.91 0.15 -4.04
CA PHE A 397 -22.04 1.12 -3.36
C PHE A 397 -22.37 2.57 -3.78
N ALA A 398 -22.52 3.44 -2.79
CA ALA A 398 -22.58 4.89 -2.96
C ALA A 398 -21.18 5.49 -2.82
N ARG A 399 -20.42 5.43 -3.92
CA ARG A 399 -19.00 5.81 -3.94
C ARG A 399 -18.76 7.32 -3.89
N ASN A 400 -17.53 7.70 -3.55
CA ASN A 400 -16.98 9.05 -3.54
C ASN A 400 -17.63 10.00 -2.52
N LEU A 401 -18.29 9.45 -1.50
CA LEU A 401 -18.91 10.22 -0.43
C LEU A 401 -17.92 10.47 0.73
N PRO A 402 -18.11 11.56 1.50
CA PRO A 402 -17.39 11.74 2.76
C PRO A 402 -17.86 10.72 3.80
N TYR A 403 -16.98 10.40 4.75
CA TYR A 403 -17.29 9.58 5.92
C TYR A 403 -17.25 10.45 7.16
N GLU A 404 -18.22 10.28 8.07
CA GLU A 404 -18.23 10.98 9.34
C GLU A 404 -16.92 10.71 10.11
N PRO A 405 -16.25 11.75 10.65
CA PRO A 405 -15.03 11.56 11.40
C PRO A 405 -15.26 10.71 12.65
N GLU A 406 -14.45 9.68 12.81
CA GLU A 406 -14.45 8.77 13.95
C GLU A 406 -13.87 9.41 15.21
N ALA A 407 -14.32 8.94 16.37
CA ALA A 407 -13.77 9.32 17.67
C ALA A 407 -12.52 8.49 17.99
N ILE A 408 -11.46 9.13 18.50
CA ILE A 408 -10.25 8.42 18.93
C ILE A 408 -10.54 7.58 20.18
N ARG A 409 -10.12 6.31 20.17
CA ARG A 409 -10.22 5.41 21.34
C ARG A 409 -9.24 5.84 22.43
N ALA A 410 -9.61 5.57 23.69
CA ALA A 410 -8.83 5.99 24.85
C ALA A 410 -7.37 5.48 24.84
N GLY A 411 -7.14 4.26 24.38
CA GLY A 411 -5.81 3.66 24.28
C GLY A 411 -4.88 4.45 23.35
N LEU A 412 -5.29 4.67 22.10
CA LEU A 412 -4.51 5.46 21.15
C LEU A 412 -4.37 6.92 21.62
N LYS A 413 -5.43 7.51 22.17
CA LYS A 413 -5.36 8.87 22.72
C LYS A 413 -4.28 8.99 23.80
N ALA A 414 -4.23 8.05 24.74
CA ALA A 414 -3.21 8.03 25.79
C ALA A 414 -1.79 7.89 25.21
N VAL A 415 -1.61 7.06 24.18
CA VAL A 415 -0.34 6.92 23.47
C VAL A 415 0.07 8.21 22.78
N PHE A 416 -0.83 8.88 22.06
CA PHE A 416 -0.53 10.16 21.42
C PHE A 416 -0.21 11.26 22.44
N ASP A 417 -0.97 11.34 23.54
CA ASP A 417 -0.72 12.31 24.60
C ASP A 417 0.65 12.08 25.27
N ALA A 418 1.01 10.82 25.56
CA ALA A 418 2.29 10.48 26.20
C ALA A 418 3.51 10.54 25.25
N SER A 419 3.33 10.19 23.98
CA SER A 419 4.37 10.30 22.92
C SER A 419 4.53 11.73 22.40
N GLY A 420 3.63 12.64 22.75
CA GLY A 420 3.64 14.01 22.24
C GLY A 420 3.18 14.15 20.79
N VAL A 421 2.74 13.05 20.15
CA VAL A 421 2.23 13.05 18.78
C VAL A 421 0.91 13.81 18.72
N GLY A 422 0.86 14.82 17.85
CA GLY A 422 -0.32 15.64 17.62
C GLY A 422 -0.87 16.32 18.86
N THR A 423 -0.02 17.01 19.61
CA THR A 423 -0.40 17.69 20.87
C THR A 423 -0.55 19.21 20.73
N ARG A 424 -0.10 19.80 19.62
CA ARG A 424 -0.11 21.26 19.39
C ARG A 424 -0.43 21.59 17.94
N PRO A 425 -1.03 22.76 17.63
CA PRO A 425 -1.15 23.22 16.25
C PRO A 425 0.22 23.26 15.57
N ALA A 426 0.26 23.02 14.26
CA ALA A 426 1.48 23.17 13.47
C ALA A 426 2.08 24.56 13.68
N ALA A 427 3.32 24.62 14.17
CA ALA A 427 4.06 25.87 14.33
C ALA A 427 4.55 26.42 12.99
N ASP A 428 4.80 25.52 12.04
CA ASP A 428 5.22 25.80 10.68
C ASP A 428 4.49 24.85 9.72
N SER A 429 4.12 25.35 8.55
CA SER A 429 3.50 24.56 7.48
C SER A 429 4.52 24.02 6.46
N SER A 430 5.78 24.48 6.53
CA SER A 430 6.84 24.09 5.62
C SER A 430 7.43 22.71 5.94
N GLU A 431 7.39 22.29 7.20
CA GLU A 431 7.86 20.96 7.61
C GLU A 431 6.97 20.38 8.72
N PRO A 432 6.61 19.08 8.64
CA PRO A 432 5.94 18.40 9.73
C PRO A 432 6.78 18.41 11.01
N SER A 433 6.10 18.34 12.15
CA SER A 433 6.73 18.12 13.45
C SER A 433 6.00 17.02 14.19
N VAL A 434 6.65 16.38 15.18
CA VAL A 434 6.02 15.35 16.03
C VAL A 434 4.74 15.88 16.68
N SER A 435 4.77 17.14 17.16
CA SER A 435 3.65 17.71 17.90
C SER A 435 2.46 18.14 17.05
N ASP A 436 2.55 18.12 15.71
CA ASP A 436 1.51 18.64 14.83
C ASP A 436 0.17 17.91 15.00
N LEU A 437 -0.86 18.62 15.48
CA LEU A 437 -2.23 18.12 15.69
C LEU A 437 -2.79 17.37 14.49
N ALA A 438 -2.34 17.70 13.28
CA ALA A 438 -2.76 17.05 12.06
C ALA A 438 -2.50 15.54 12.02
N TRP A 439 -1.52 15.02 12.79
CA TRP A 439 -1.33 13.57 12.89
C TRP A 439 -2.57 12.83 13.42
N ARG A 440 -3.44 13.49 14.20
CA ARG A 440 -4.70 12.92 14.71
C ARG A 440 -5.86 12.97 13.71
N SER A 441 -5.62 13.50 12.51
CA SER A 441 -6.60 13.57 11.42
C SER A 441 -6.58 12.33 10.52
N TYR A 442 -5.62 11.43 10.69
CA TYR A 442 -5.50 10.21 9.88
C TYR A 442 -6.28 9.06 10.51
N ARG A 443 -6.77 8.17 9.67
CA ARG A 443 -7.52 6.97 10.04
C ARG A 443 -6.86 5.76 9.41
N LEU A 444 -6.70 4.69 10.19
CA LEU A 444 -6.30 3.41 9.68
C LEU A 444 -7.43 2.89 8.79
N LYS A 445 -7.11 2.47 7.56
CA LYS A 445 -8.05 1.72 6.72
C LYS A 445 -8.00 0.23 7.00
N GLY A 446 -6.82 -0.25 7.36
CA GLY A 446 -6.60 -1.61 7.83
C GLY A 446 -5.13 -1.97 7.79
N ALA A 447 -4.83 -3.09 8.43
CA ALA A 447 -3.54 -3.77 8.37
C ALA A 447 -3.67 -5.16 7.71
N GLN A 448 -2.60 -5.61 7.07
CA GLN A 448 -2.49 -6.92 6.44
C GLN A 448 -1.16 -7.57 6.80
N VAL A 449 -1.21 -8.80 7.29
CA VAL A 449 -0.03 -9.61 7.70
C VAL A 449 0.04 -10.96 7.01
N ASP A 450 -1.07 -11.40 6.42
CA ASP A 450 -1.22 -12.68 5.73
C ASP A 450 -1.97 -12.52 4.42
N PHE A 451 -1.75 -13.46 3.49
CA PHE A 451 -2.39 -13.52 2.17
C PHE A 451 -3.88 -13.90 2.23
N THR A 452 -4.27 -14.65 3.26
CA THR A 452 -5.63 -15.15 3.48
C THR A 452 -5.99 -15.08 4.96
N ASP A 453 -7.28 -15.06 5.27
CA ASP A 453 -7.74 -15.26 6.64
C ASP A 453 -7.73 -16.76 7.02
N ALA A 454 -8.15 -17.06 8.26
CA ALA A 454 -8.19 -18.43 8.79
C ALA A 454 -9.16 -19.37 8.05
N THR A 455 -10.03 -18.84 7.19
CA THR A 455 -10.96 -19.63 6.35
C THR A 455 -10.44 -19.82 4.92
N GLY A 456 -9.27 -19.25 4.60
CA GLY A 456 -8.70 -19.27 3.25
C GLY A 456 -9.23 -18.17 2.32
N ARG A 457 -10.04 -17.23 2.81
CA ARG A 457 -10.50 -16.08 2.01
C ARG A 457 -9.31 -15.12 1.80
N PRO A 458 -9.03 -14.68 0.56
CA PRO A 458 -8.01 -13.67 0.31
C PRO A 458 -8.24 -12.41 1.13
N THR A 459 -7.19 -11.93 1.80
CA THR A 459 -7.23 -10.64 2.48
C THR A 459 -7.10 -9.52 1.44
N ILE A 460 -7.97 -8.51 1.56
CA ILE A 460 -8.02 -7.36 0.66
C ILE A 460 -7.73 -6.11 1.49
N LEU A 461 -6.81 -5.29 1.00
CA LEU A 461 -6.44 -4.00 1.57
C LEU A 461 -6.00 -3.09 0.43
N GLY A 462 -6.68 -1.94 0.29
CA GLY A 462 -6.35 -0.94 -0.72
C GLY A 462 -6.63 0.47 -0.24
N ASN A 463 -5.78 1.41 -0.65
CA ASN A 463 -5.92 2.83 -0.41
C ASN A 463 -6.64 3.50 -1.60
N SER A 464 -7.58 4.38 -1.29
CA SER A 464 -8.43 5.09 -2.25
C SER A 464 -7.62 6.05 -3.13
N ILE A 465 -6.40 6.38 -2.72
CA ILE A 465 -5.44 7.19 -3.46
C ILE A 465 -4.44 6.30 -4.18
N THR A 466 -3.61 5.54 -3.47
CA THR A 466 -2.51 4.78 -4.11
C THR A 466 -3.00 3.71 -5.08
N GLU A 467 -4.08 3.00 -4.73
CA GLU A 467 -4.71 1.97 -5.55
C GLU A 467 -5.99 2.46 -6.24
N ALA A 468 -6.14 3.77 -6.41
CA ALA A 468 -7.30 4.35 -7.07
C ALA A 468 -7.58 3.67 -8.42
N GLY A 469 -8.78 3.11 -8.56
CA GLY A 469 -9.24 2.37 -9.74
C GLY A 469 -9.10 0.84 -9.66
N PHE A 470 -8.38 0.30 -8.68
CA PHE A 470 -8.28 -1.15 -8.47
C PHE A 470 -8.41 -1.57 -7.00
N VAL A 471 -8.82 -0.66 -6.11
CA VAL A 471 -9.03 -0.88 -4.66
C VAL A 471 -9.81 -2.17 -4.34
N ASN A 472 -10.89 -2.47 -5.08
CA ASN A 472 -11.76 -3.63 -4.83
C ASN A 472 -11.04 -4.99 -4.99
N GLY A 473 -9.94 -5.04 -5.73
CA GLY A 473 -9.12 -6.24 -5.90
C GLY A 473 -7.77 -6.18 -5.17
N SER A 474 -7.48 -5.10 -4.46
CA SER A 474 -6.13 -4.81 -3.96
C SER A 474 -5.74 -5.66 -2.77
N SER A 475 -4.52 -6.19 -2.81
CA SER A 475 -3.86 -6.82 -1.68
C SER A 475 -2.43 -6.30 -1.64
N CYS A 476 -2.08 -5.51 -0.62
CA CYS A 476 -0.73 -4.97 -0.47
C CYS A 476 0.31 -6.10 -0.49
N ILE A 477 0.10 -7.12 0.34
CA ILE A 477 1.00 -8.27 0.49
C ILE A 477 1.14 -9.07 -0.82
N THR A 478 0.05 -9.39 -1.50
CA THR A 478 0.08 -10.24 -2.70
C THR A 478 0.62 -9.49 -3.91
N CYS A 479 0.23 -8.22 -4.06
CA CYS A 479 0.78 -7.35 -5.09
C CYS A 479 2.29 -7.25 -4.92
N HIS A 480 2.76 -6.96 -3.72
CA HIS A 480 4.18 -6.84 -3.43
C HIS A 480 4.96 -8.16 -3.47
N ALA A 481 4.32 -9.31 -3.23
CA ALA A 481 4.97 -10.62 -3.39
C ALA A 481 5.52 -10.84 -4.81
N ARG A 482 4.99 -10.12 -5.82
CA ARG A 482 5.45 -10.15 -7.20
C ARG A 482 6.71 -9.32 -7.46
N ALA A 483 7.18 -8.56 -6.47
CA ALA A 483 8.43 -7.81 -6.57
C ALA A 483 9.61 -8.78 -6.66
N GLY A 484 10.36 -8.70 -7.76
CA GLY A 484 11.48 -9.60 -8.00
C GLY A 484 12.35 -9.20 -9.20
N SER A 485 13.44 -9.93 -9.35
CA SER A 485 14.42 -9.82 -10.44
C SER A 485 14.56 -11.17 -11.15
N ASP A 486 14.80 -11.15 -12.46
CA ASP A 486 15.13 -12.33 -13.25
C ASP A 486 16.62 -12.35 -13.66
N GLU A 487 16.96 -13.22 -14.61
CA GLU A 487 18.33 -13.41 -15.13
C GLU A 487 18.93 -12.16 -15.78
N LEU A 488 18.09 -11.20 -16.20
CA LEU A 488 18.51 -9.94 -16.79
C LEU A 488 18.80 -8.87 -15.72
N GLY A 489 18.47 -9.15 -14.46
CA GLY A 489 18.53 -8.18 -13.37
C GLY A 489 17.28 -7.29 -13.31
N PRO A 490 17.19 -6.36 -12.35
CA PRO A 490 16.07 -5.43 -12.23
C PRO A 490 16.03 -4.37 -13.35
N PHE A 491 17.07 -4.31 -14.21
CA PHE A 491 17.20 -3.39 -15.33
C PHE A 491 17.45 -4.15 -16.64
N HIS A 492 16.61 -3.92 -17.66
CA HIS A 492 16.74 -4.59 -18.96
C HIS A 492 17.33 -3.62 -20.00
N PRO A 493 18.47 -3.89 -20.66
CA PRO A 493 19.09 -2.90 -21.56
C PRO A 493 18.35 -2.67 -22.90
N MET A 494 17.61 -3.65 -23.44
CA MET A 494 16.86 -3.48 -24.70
C MET A 494 15.48 -2.82 -24.56
N LYS A 495 15.07 -2.46 -23.34
CA LYS A 495 13.88 -1.67 -23.06
C LYS A 495 14.40 -0.55 -22.17
N ASP A 496 14.23 0.73 -22.44
CA ASP A 496 14.89 1.80 -21.66
C ASP A 496 14.44 1.91 -20.16
N ARG A 497 14.04 0.81 -19.50
CA ARG A 497 13.27 0.70 -18.26
C ARG A 497 13.60 -0.60 -17.52
N GLY A 498 13.46 -0.58 -16.19
CA GLY A 498 13.34 -1.81 -15.41
C GLY A 498 12.10 -2.58 -15.81
N VAL A 499 12.21 -3.91 -15.97
CA VAL A 499 11.10 -4.79 -16.32
C VAL A 499 10.74 -5.57 -15.08
N PHE A 500 9.48 -5.51 -14.65
CA PHE A 500 8.99 -6.46 -13.67
C PHE A 500 8.80 -7.81 -14.37
N PRO A 501 9.46 -8.88 -13.93
CA PRO A 501 9.25 -10.19 -14.54
C PRO A 501 7.80 -10.68 -14.37
N LEU A 502 7.10 -10.21 -13.31
CA LEU A 502 5.72 -10.58 -13.02
C LEU A 502 4.72 -9.44 -13.26
N GLY A 503 5.14 -8.18 -13.39
CA GLY A 503 4.22 -7.03 -13.48
C GLY A 503 3.42 -6.77 -12.19
N VAL A 504 2.87 -5.56 -12.08
CA VAL A 504 1.99 -5.14 -10.96
C VAL A 504 0.56 -5.65 -11.14
N PHE A 505 0.05 -5.57 -12.37
CA PHE A 505 -1.30 -6.01 -12.73
C PHE A 505 -1.29 -7.40 -13.34
N ILE A 506 -2.36 -8.15 -13.09
CA ILE A 506 -2.66 -9.40 -13.78
C ILE A 506 -3.49 -9.12 -15.04
N ASN A 507 -3.64 -10.11 -15.91
CA ASN A 507 -4.42 -9.99 -17.14
C ASN A 507 -5.94 -10.11 -16.87
N GLU A 508 -6.43 -9.30 -15.93
CA GLU A 508 -7.83 -9.20 -15.54
C GLU A 508 -8.18 -7.72 -15.38
N MET A 509 -9.44 -7.38 -15.67
CA MET A 509 -9.94 -6.01 -15.66
C MET A 509 -11.14 -5.90 -14.72
N SER A 510 -11.28 -4.75 -14.07
CA SER A 510 -12.49 -4.38 -13.35
C SER A 510 -13.62 -4.02 -14.31
N ASP A 511 -14.83 -3.90 -13.78
CA ASP A 511 -16.01 -3.43 -14.53
C ASP A 511 -15.83 -2.02 -15.13
N TYR A 512 -14.87 -1.25 -14.61
CA TYR A 512 -14.49 0.08 -15.10
C TYR A 512 -13.35 0.04 -16.12
N GLY A 513 -12.89 -1.15 -16.53
CA GLY A 513 -11.78 -1.31 -17.46
C GLY A 513 -10.41 -0.96 -16.86
N TYR A 514 -10.23 -1.12 -15.56
CA TYR A 514 -8.92 -0.97 -14.91
C TYR A 514 -8.28 -2.31 -14.60
N GLY A 515 -6.98 -2.43 -14.81
CA GLY A 515 -6.24 -3.65 -14.48
C GLY A 515 -6.35 -3.98 -12.99
N LEU A 516 -6.55 -5.25 -12.68
CA LEU A 516 -6.57 -5.76 -11.31
C LEU A 516 -5.17 -6.17 -10.86
N SER A 517 -4.89 -6.03 -9.56
CA SER A 517 -3.69 -6.58 -8.94
C SER A 517 -3.95 -8.02 -8.46
N ALA A 518 -2.87 -8.77 -8.23
CA ALA A 518 -2.98 -10.10 -7.65
C ALA A 518 -3.44 -10.03 -6.19
N ARG A 519 -4.24 -11.02 -5.76
CA ARG A 519 -4.72 -11.20 -4.39
C ARG A 519 -4.74 -12.68 -4.00
N GLY A 520 -4.57 -12.97 -2.71
CA GLY A 520 -4.49 -14.35 -2.20
C GLY A 520 -3.07 -14.88 -2.17
N THR A 521 -2.90 -16.20 -2.06
CA THR A 521 -1.57 -16.80 -1.95
C THR A 521 -0.76 -16.63 -3.24
N PRO A 522 0.56 -16.37 -3.15
CA PRO A 522 1.41 -16.30 -4.35
C PRO A 522 1.41 -17.63 -5.11
N ASN A 523 1.39 -17.56 -6.45
CA ASN A 523 1.49 -18.76 -7.28
C ASN A 523 2.97 -19.19 -7.36
N PRO A 524 3.34 -20.43 -6.94
CA PRO A 524 4.73 -20.90 -7.00
C PRO A 524 5.39 -20.80 -8.38
N ALA A 525 4.61 -20.94 -9.46
CA ALA A 525 5.09 -20.85 -10.84
C ALA A 525 5.55 -19.43 -11.25
N TRP A 526 5.30 -18.43 -10.41
CA TRP A 526 5.90 -17.10 -10.55
C TRP A 526 7.43 -17.15 -10.32
N TYR A 527 7.90 -18.01 -9.42
CA TYR A 527 9.29 -18.02 -8.97
C TYR A 527 10.09 -19.15 -9.59
N THR A 528 9.51 -20.34 -9.73
CA THR A 528 10.24 -21.53 -10.21
C THR A 528 9.45 -22.30 -11.27
N GLU A 529 10.16 -22.80 -12.28
CA GLU A 529 9.62 -23.74 -13.26
C GLU A 529 9.65 -25.16 -12.71
N SER A 530 8.61 -25.93 -12.97
CA SER A 530 8.50 -27.35 -12.57
C SER A 530 9.31 -28.31 -13.45
N ASN A 531 10.44 -27.86 -14.00
CA ASN A 531 11.37 -28.69 -14.76
C ASN A 531 12.15 -29.65 -13.83
N SER A 532 12.87 -30.61 -14.40
CA SER A 532 13.80 -31.49 -13.67
C SER A 532 15.21 -31.37 -14.28
N PRO A 533 16.15 -30.62 -13.67
CA PRO A 533 16.00 -29.85 -12.42
C PRO A 533 15.12 -28.59 -12.59
N PRO A 534 14.51 -28.07 -11.51
CA PRO A 534 13.70 -26.86 -11.58
C PRO A 534 14.58 -25.64 -11.91
N ARG A 535 14.00 -24.64 -12.58
CA ARG A 535 14.69 -23.41 -12.97
C ARG A 535 14.13 -22.21 -12.20
N LEU A 536 14.99 -21.39 -11.62
CA LEU A 536 14.58 -20.11 -11.04
C LEU A 536 14.19 -19.14 -12.16
N ARG A 537 12.96 -18.63 -12.12
CA ARG A 537 12.46 -17.58 -13.02
C ARG A 537 12.63 -16.20 -12.40
N VAL A 538 12.24 -16.07 -11.14
CA VAL A 538 12.20 -14.80 -10.42
C VAL A 538 12.72 -14.98 -9.01
N LEU A 539 13.76 -14.22 -8.67
CA LEU A 539 14.19 -13.99 -7.31
C LEU A 539 13.31 -12.91 -6.69
N GLN A 540 12.54 -13.23 -5.65
CA GLN A 540 11.74 -12.25 -4.92
C GLN A 540 12.67 -11.24 -4.23
N THR A 541 12.37 -9.94 -4.34
CA THR A 541 13.11 -8.84 -3.70
C THR A 541 12.53 -8.49 -2.33
N ASP A 542 12.10 -9.50 -1.58
CA ASP A 542 11.47 -9.39 -0.26
C ASP A 542 10.37 -8.31 -0.22
N PHE A 543 9.41 -8.41 -1.14
CA PHE A 543 8.27 -7.49 -1.27
C PHE A 543 8.61 -6.04 -1.68
N ILE A 544 9.86 -5.73 -2.00
CA ILE A 544 10.29 -4.36 -2.31
C ILE A 544 10.27 -4.09 -3.81
N TRP A 545 9.30 -3.28 -4.27
CA TRP A 545 9.30 -2.77 -5.64
C TRP A 545 10.40 -1.75 -5.92
N GLY A 546 10.92 -1.06 -4.89
CA GLY A 546 11.94 -0.01 -5.04
C GLY A 546 13.21 -0.43 -5.78
N PHE A 547 13.50 -1.73 -5.85
CA PHE A 547 14.58 -2.29 -6.69
C PHE A 547 14.46 -1.97 -8.18
N LEU A 548 13.28 -1.53 -8.67
CA LEU A 548 13.11 -0.99 -10.02
C LEU A 548 13.99 0.24 -10.31
N ASN A 549 14.44 0.92 -9.25
CA ASN A 549 15.32 2.09 -9.35
C ASN A 549 16.80 1.70 -9.41
N ALA A 550 17.15 0.44 -9.13
CA ALA A 550 18.53 -0.03 -9.17
C ALA A 550 19.06 0.09 -10.61
N ARG A 551 20.13 0.88 -10.77
CA ARG A 551 20.80 1.07 -12.06
C ARG A 551 21.98 0.12 -12.20
N PRO A 552 22.33 -0.29 -13.42
CA PRO A 552 23.61 -0.94 -13.65
C PRO A 552 24.75 -0.05 -13.17
N LEU A 553 25.84 -0.65 -12.71
CA LEU A 553 27.08 0.05 -12.52
C LEU A 553 27.48 0.70 -13.84
N GLY A 554 27.82 1.99 -13.81
CA GLY A 554 28.30 2.66 -15.02
C GLY A 554 29.49 1.88 -15.57
N GLN A 555 29.54 1.63 -16.89
CA GLN A 555 30.78 1.17 -17.50
C GLN A 555 31.86 2.14 -17.04
N ALA A 556 32.90 1.62 -16.36
CA ALA A 556 34.03 2.42 -15.96
C ALA A 556 34.57 3.09 -17.23
N GLN A 557 34.27 4.38 -17.40
CA GLN A 557 34.89 5.22 -18.42
C GLN A 557 36.30 5.58 -17.96
#